data_AF-A0A8B6XNK1-F1
#
_entry.id   AF-A0A8B6XNK1-F1
#
_cell.length_a   1.000
_cell.length_b   1.000
_cell.length_c   1.000
_cell.angle_alpha   90.00
_cell.angle_beta   90.00
_cell.angle_gamma   90.00
#
_symmetry.space_group_name_H-M   'P 1'
#
loop_
_entity.id
_entity.type
_entity.pdbx_description
1 polymer ?
#
loop_
_entity_poly.entity_id
_entity_poly.type
_entity_poly.pdbx_seq_one_letter_code
_entity_poly.pdbx_strand_id
1 'polypeptide(L)'
;MHLGVWILASIAFQLSLGDILNYRFEYKNNKKGIKWKLLRKNVCLEPKGDKPGLLTLNEQGLFVATKLVYVSGKAISNPSFPGSHFGLTDDILFNVLVCDDKKEIIFPSPIEPLTYQYQGKHYKYRGYKASDNEVIFTDYSFPVYMKEGTNITIWFGEDLTNIGDLDNSGILCLDVYGSFIH
;
A
#
# COMPACT_ATOMS: atom_id res chain seq x y z
N MET A 1 36.07 27.69 42.27
CA MET A 1 34.70 27.82 41.73
C MET A 1 34.73 28.65 40.45
N HIS A 2 34.69 28.01 39.28
CA HIS A 2 33.69 28.28 38.24
C HIS A 2 33.82 27.24 37.13
N LEU A 3 32.67 26.67 36.77
CA LEU A 3 32.42 25.64 35.76
C LEU A 3 32.63 26.17 34.34
N GLY A 4 32.93 25.29 33.38
CA GLY A 4 32.98 25.64 31.96
C GLY A 4 33.09 24.47 30.98
N VAL A 5 32.07 23.60 30.98
CA VAL A 5 31.37 22.96 29.84
C VAL A 5 32.17 22.28 28.70
N TRP A 6 31.91 20.98 28.55
CA TRP A 6 32.17 20.13 27.39
C TRP A 6 31.26 20.48 26.19
N ILE A 7 31.79 20.46 24.96
CA ILE A 7 30.96 20.24 23.76
C ILE A 7 31.63 19.16 22.90
N LEU A 8 30.98 17.99 22.87
CA LEU A 8 31.23 16.93 21.90
C LEU A 8 30.80 17.43 20.52
N ALA A 9 31.69 17.36 19.53
CA ALA A 9 31.36 17.67 18.15
C ALA A 9 30.47 16.56 17.56
N SER A 10 29.17 16.82 17.43
CA SER A 10 28.32 16.05 16.51
C SER A 10 28.64 16.50 15.09
N ILE A 11 29.21 15.62 14.27
CA ILE A 11 29.38 15.85 12.84
C ILE A 11 27.99 15.75 12.21
N ALA A 12 27.30 16.88 12.11
CA ALA A 12 26.24 17.02 11.12
C ALA A 12 26.93 17.14 9.75
N PHE A 13 26.72 16.17 8.86
CA PHE A 13 27.04 16.32 7.45
C PHE A 13 26.14 17.44 6.90
N GLN A 14 26.65 18.66 6.88
CA GLN A 14 25.99 19.79 6.26
C GLN A 14 26.10 19.59 4.74
N LEU A 15 25.07 19.02 4.12
CA LEU A 15 24.99 18.96 2.65
C LEU A 15 25.05 20.40 2.12
N SER A 16 25.95 20.64 1.15
CA SER A 16 26.06 21.95 0.54
C SER A 16 24.81 22.24 -0.30
N LEU A 17 24.54 23.52 -0.55
CA LEU A 17 23.49 23.91 -1.49
C LEU A 17 23.73 23.29 -2.88
N GLY A 18 25.01 23.09 -3.26
CA GLY A 18 25.40 22.39 -4.47
C GLY A 18 24.96 20.92 -4.47
N ASP A 19 25.11 20.21 -3.36
CA ASP A 19 24.67 18.81 -3.21
C ASP A 19 23.15 18.69 -3.30
N ILE A 20 22.43 19.62 -2.67
CA ILE A 20 20.96 19.67 -2.70
C ILE A 20 20.46 20.00 -4.12
N LEU A 21 21.12 20.93 -4.82
CA LEU A 21 20.77 21.32 -6.18
C LEU A 21 21.09 20.21 -7.18
N ASN A 22 22.23 19.54 -7.04
CA ASN A 22 22.59 18.38 -7.86
C ASN A 22 21.62 17.22 -7.61
N TYR A 23 21.28 16.91 -6.36
CA TYR A 23 20.27 15.91 -6.04
C TYR A 23 18.91 16.27 -6.67
N ARG A 24 18.46 17.53 -6.57
CA ARG A 24 17.21 17.98 -7.22
C ARG A 24 17.27 17.93 -8.75
N PHE A 25 18.44 18.20 -9.34
CA PHE A 25 18.66 18.16 -10.77
C PHE A 25 18.66 16.73 -11.29
N GLU A 26 19.40 15.83 -10.63
CA GLU A 26 19.37 14.39 -10.90
C GLU A 26 17.98 13.81 -10.65
N TYR A 27 17.28 14.18 -9.57
CA TYR A 27 15.89 13.76 -9.31
C TYR A 27 14.92 14.23 -10.41
N LYS A 28 15.08 15.46 -10.91
CA LYS A 28 14.27 15.97 -12.03
C LYS A 28 14.60 15.27 -13.35
N ASN A 29 15.86 14.94 -13.59
CA ASN A 29 16.33 14.34 -14.85
C ASN A 29 16.23 12.81 -14.88
N ASN A 30 16.17 12.16 -13.72
CA ASN A 30 16.00 10.70 -13.58
C ASN A 30 14.54 10.31 -13.31
N LYS A 31 13.59 11.23 -13.52
CA LYS A 31 12.15 10.97 -13.53
C LYS A 31 11.76 10.13 -14.75
N LYS A 32 12.22 8.88 -14.81
CA LYS A 32 11.39 7.83 -15.42
C LYS A 32 10.14 7.77 -14.56
N GLY A 33 9.03 8.32 -15.06
CA GLY A 33 7.74 8.23 -14.40
C GLY A 33 7.38 6.78 -14.07
N ILE A 34 6.43 6.59 -13.15
CA ILE A 34 5.95 5.25 -12.77
C ILE A 34 5.56 4.49 -14.03
N LYS A 35 6.19 3.34 -14.27
CA LYS A 35 5.86 2.45 -15.38
C LYS A 35 4.96 1.36 -14.86
N TRP A 36 3.69 1.42 -15.24
CA TRP A 36 2.70 0.42 -14.86
C TRP A 36 2.79 -0.81 -15.75
N LYS A 37 3.01 -1.98 -15.14
CA LYS A 37 2.81 -3.29 -15.75
C LYS A 37 1.51 -3.88 -15.21
N LEU A 38 0.61 -4.33 -16.09
CA LEU A 38 -0.54 -5.12 -15.66
C LEU A 38 -0.03 -6.48 -15.16
N LEU A 39 -0.27 -6.78 -13.89
CA LEU A 39 0.15 -8.04 -13.27
C LEU A 39 -0.94 -9.10 -13.42
N ARG A 40 -2.19 -8.74 -13.16
CA ARG A 40 -3.33 -9.67 -13.26
C ARG A 40 -4.64 -8.90 -13.43
N LYS A 41 -5.55 -9.46 -14.22
CA LYS A 41 -6.94 -8.98 -14.32
C LYS A 41 -7.87 -9.77 -13.43
N ASN A 42 -8.96 -9.16 -13.00
CA ASN A 42 -10.04 -9.82 -12.25
C ASN A 42 -9.55 -10.63 -11.04
N VAL A 43 -8.67 -10.04 -10.23
CA VAL A 43 -8.27 -10.59 -8.94
C VAL A 43 -9.39 -10.31 -7.95
N CYS A 44 -10.06 -11.35 -7.48
CA CYS A 44 -11.22 -11.23 -6.60
C CYS A 44 -10.89 -11.65 -5.16
N LEU A 45 -11.37 -10.88 -4.20
CA LEU A 45 -11.26 -11.13 -2.75
C LEU A 45 -12.66 -11.15 -2.12
N GLU A 46 -12.80 -11.92 -1.03
CA GLU A 46 -13.95 -11.86 -0.14
C GLU A 46 -13.54 -11.20 1.19
N PRO A 47 -14.47 -10.51 1.88
CA PRO A 47 -14.16 -9.84 3.15
C PRO A 47 -14.23 -10.76 4.38
N LYS A 48 -14.26 -12.08 4.17
CA LYS A 48 -14.20 -13.12 5.22
C LYS A 48 -13.81 -14.49 4.68
N GLY A 49 -13.37 -15.35 5.60
CA GLY A 49 -13.16 -16.79 5.36
C GLY A 49 -11.80 -17.14 4.78
N ASP A 50 -10.78 -16.30 4.98
CA ASP A 50 -9.42 -16.48 4.49
C ASP A 50 -9.36 -16.57 2.95
N LYS A 51 -10.04 -15.63 2.26
CA LYS A 51 -10.22 -15.65 0.81
C LYS A 51 -9.64 -14.41 0.14
N PRO A 52 -8.31 -14.28 0.13
CA PRO A 52 -7.67 -13.19 -0.57
C PRO A 52 -7.76 -13.37 -2.08
N GLY A 53 -7.64 -12.24 -2.78
CA GLY A 53 -7.30 -12.25 -4.19
C GLY A 53 -5.83 -12.61 -4.37
N LEU A 54 -5.53 -13.65 -5.13
CA LEU A 54 -4.17 -14.13 -5.34
C LEU A 54 -3.69 -13.87 -6.76
N LEU A 55 -2.43 -13.44 -6.88
CA LEU A 55 -1.71 -13.39 -8.15
C LEU A 55 -0.26 -13.83 -7.98
N THR A 56 0.27 -14.51 -9.00
CA THR A 56 1.69 -14.89 -9.09
C THR A 56 2.42 -13.92 -10.00
N LEU A 57 3.55 -13.40 -9.56
CA LEU A 57 4.34 -12.44 -10.32
C LEU A 57 5.09 -13.11 -11.48
N ASN A 58 5.09 -12.42 -12.62
CA ASN A 58 5.91 -12.72 -13.80
C ASN A 58 6.99 -11.64 -14.00
N GLU A 59 7.41 -11.01 -12.91
CA GLU A 59 8.36 -9.91 -12.87
C GLU A 59 9.15 -10.00 -11.57
N GLN A 60 10.38 -9.47 -11.57
CA GLN A 60 11.22 -9.40 -10.39
C GLN A 60 11.84 -8.01 -10.23
N GLY A 61 12.15 -7.60 -9.01
CA GLY A 61 12.76 -6.31 -8.73
C GLY A 61 12.20 -5.68 -7.45
N LEU A 62 12.60 -4.44 -7.19
CA LEU A 62 12.04 -3.66 -6.08
C LEU A 62 10.62 -3.24 -6.45
N PHE A 63 9.63 -3.78 -5.73
CA PHE A 63 8.22 -3.48 -5.94
C PHE A 63 7.87 -2.16 -5.24
N VAL A 64 7.91 -1.07 -5.98
CA VAL A 64 7.86 0.30 -5.44
C VAL A 64 6.46 0.91 -5.44
N ALA A 65 5.55 0.37 -6.23
CA ALA A 65 4.17 0.85 -6.28
C ALA A 65 3.23 -0.21 -6.84
N THR A 66 1.99 -0.17 -6.37
CA THR A 66 0.89 -0.95 -6.93
C THR A 66 -0.28 -0.04 -7.23
N LYS A 67 -1.02 -0.33 -8.29
CA LYS A 67 -2.27 0.34 -8.62
C LYS A 67 -3.37 -0.69 -8.72
N LEU A 68 -4.42 -0.50 -7.91
CA LEU A 68 -5.61 -1.32 -7.92
C LEU A 68 -6.70 -0.57 -8.66
N VAL A 69 -7.31 -1.21 -9.65
CA VAL A 69 -8.40 -0.63 -10.45
C VAL A 69 -9.66 -1.45 -10.19
N TYR A 70 -10.73 -0.79 -9.77
CA TYR A 70 -12.02 -1.41 -9.56
C TYR A 70 -12.56 -2.02 -10.85
N VAL A 71 -13.04 -3.27 -10.78
CA VAL A 71 -13.72 -3.92 -11.89
C VAL A 71 -15.20 -4.14 -11.58
N SER A 72 -15.49 -4.84 -10.47
CA SER A 72 -16.87 -5.20 -10.14
C SER A 72 -17.02 -5.63 -8.70
N GLY A 73 -18.29 -5.71 -8.27
CA GLY A 73 -18.67 -6.25 -6.98
C GLY A 73 -18.41 -5.25 -5.85
N LYS A 74 -18.35 -5.76 -4.63
CA LYS A 74 -18.15 -5.00 -3.39
C LYS A 74 -17.83 -5.92 -2.23
N ALA A 75 -16.97 -5.44 -1.34
CA ALA A 75 -16.80 -5.98 -0.01
C ALA A 75 -17.74 -5.24 0.95
N ILE A 76 -18.58 -5.97 1.67
CA ILE A 76 -19.54 -5.42 2.64
C ILE A 76 -19.03 -5.83 4.02
N SER A 77 -18.72 -4.82 4.86
CA SER A 77 -18.28 -5.02 6.24
C SER A 77 -19.41 -4.93 7.27
N ASN A 78 -20.60 -4.51 6.83
CA ASN A 78 -21.79 -4.44 7.68
C ASN A 78 -23.03 -4.50 6.78
N PRO A 79 -23.95 -5.46 7.00
CA PRO A 79 -25.13 -5.67 6.14
C PRO A 79 -26.05 -4.46 6.01
N SER A 80 -25.99 -3.51 6.94
CA SER A 80 -26.82 -2.29 6.94
C SER A 80 -26.34 -1.25 5.95
N PHE A 81 -25.20 -1.47 5.28
CA PHE A 81 -24.56 -0.47 4.46
C PHE A 81 -24.07 -1.03 3.12
N PRO A 82 -23.97 -0.20 2.06
CA PRO A 82 -23.77 -0.69 0.70
C PRO A 82 -22.34 -1.16 0.36
N GLY A 83 -21.34 -0.91 1.23
CA GLY A 83 -19.91 -1.13 0.96
C GLY A 83 -19.27 -0.03 0.10
N SER A 84 -17.95 -0.07 -0.10
CA SER A 84 -17.23 0.75 -1.11
C SER A 84 -16.28 -0.12 -1.94
N HIS A 85 -15.57 0.49 -2.91
CA HIS A 85 -14.67 -0.25 -3.80
C HIS A 85 -13.41 -0.74 -3.09
N PHE A 86 -12.87 0.03 -2.14
CA PHE A 86 -11.60 -0.29 -1.46
C PHE A 86 -11.69 -0.29 0.06
N GLY A 87 -12.89 -0.24 0.63
CA GLY A 87 -13.04 -0.23 2.08
C GLY A 87 -14.47 -0.25 2.58
N LEU A 88 -14.74 0.61 3.55
CA LEU A 88 -15.96 0.63 4.32
C LEU A 88 -17.00 1.57 3.71
N THR A 89 -18.09 1.76 4.42
CA THR A 89 -19.34 2.32 3.92
C THR A 89 -19.42 3.83 4.04
N ASP A 90 -18.49 4.44 4.79
CA ASP A 90 -18.38 5.88 4.97
C ASP A 90 -17.60 6.58 3.84
N ASP A 91 -17.16 5.84 2.82
CA ASP A 91 -16.34 6.31 1.68
C ASP A 91 -14.96 6.90 2.08
N ILE A 92 -14.65 6.89 3.38
CA ILE A 92 -13.46 7.53 3.94
C ILE A 92 -12.44 6.48 4.31
N LEU A 93 -12.89 5.37 4.88
CA LEU A 93 -12.02 4.33 5.40
C LEU A 93 -11.79 3.23 4.36
N PHE A 94 -10.53 3.07 3.98
CA PHE A 94 -10.00 1.94 3.24
C PHE A 94 -9.88 0.72 4.15
N ASN A 95 -10.00 -0.46 3.55
CA ASN A 95 -9.71 -1.72 4.21
C ASN A 95 -9.07 -2.77 3.27
N VAL A 96 -8.71 -2.38 2.06
CA VAL A 96 -7.92 -3.23 1.16
C VAL A 96 -6.44 -3.12 1.50
N LEU A 97 -5.75 -4.26 1.53
CA LEU A 97 -4.33 -4.40 1.81
C LEU A 97 -3.69 -5.30 0.73
N VAL A 98 -2.42 -5.03 0.40
CA VAL A 98 -1.62 -5.89 -0.48
C VAL A 98 -0.51 -6.49 0.37
N CYS A 99 -0.43 -7.82 0.38
CA CYS A 99 0.47 -8.59 1.21
C CYS A 99 1.38 -9.51 0.39
N ASP A 100 2.50 -9.92 0.99
CA ASP A 100 3.33 -10.98 0.45
C ASP A 100 2.70 -12.38 0.68
N ASP A 101 3.46 -13.43 0.38
CA ASP A 101 3.04 -14.83 0.55
C ASP A 101 2.97 -15.29 2.02
N LYS A 102 3.47 -14.47 2.96
CA LYS A 102 3.44 -14.70 4.41
C LYS A 102 2.38 -13.87 5.11
N LYS A 103 1.50 -13.19 4.36
CA LYS A 103 0.49 -12.24 4.86
C LYS A 103 1.10 -10.97 5.48
N GLU A 104 2.38 -10.66 5.22
CA GLU A 104 2.98 -9.39 5.65
C GLU A 104 2.56 -8.27 4.72
N ILE A 105 2.17 -7.11 5.29
CA ILE A 105 1.65 -5.98 4.52
C ILE A 105 2.78 -5.31 3.73
N ILE A 106 2.63 -5.27 2.41
CA ILE A 106 3.47 -4.49 1.49
C ILE A 106 2.83 -3.11 1.26
N PHE A 107 1.52 -3.08 0.96
CA PHE A 107 0.77 -1.84 0.75
C PHE A 107 -0.54 -1.78 1.53
N PRO A 108 -0.94 -0.60 2.04
CA PRO A 108 -0.17 0.65 2.07
C PRO A 108 1.14 0.47 2.85
N SER A 109 2.14 1.29 2.55
CA SER A 109 3.47 1.10 3.14
C SER A 109 3.38 1.10 4.68
N PRO A 110 3.94 0.11 5.37
CA PRO A 110 3.90 0.05 6.84
C PRO A 110 4.58 1.24 7.54
N ILE A 111 5.46 1.95 6.83
CA ILE A 111 6.15 3.14 7.34
C ILE A 111 5.44 4.45 6.99
N GLU A 112 4.45 4.41 6.09
CA GLU A 112 3.62 5.58 5.79
C GLU A 112 2.63 5.81 6.94
N PRO A 113 2.61 7.00 7.55
CA PRO A 113 1.70 7.27 8.66
C PRO A 113 0.25 7.30 8.17
N LEU A 114 -0.53 6.28 8.56
CA LEU A 114 -1.96 6.22 8.32
C LEU A 114 -2.72 6.98 9.42
N THR A 115 -3.78 7.70 9.06
CA THR A 115 -4.49 8.63 9.96
C THR A 115 -5.69 8.02 10.69
N TYR A 116 -5.91 6.72 10.53
CA TYR A 116 -6.89 5.93 11.26
C TYR A 116 -6.40 4.48 11.20
N GLN A 117 -6.22 3.78 12.32
CA GLN A 117 -5.91 2.35 12.34
C GLN A 117 -6.72 1.71 13.46
N TYR A 118 -7.78 1.00 13.09
CA TYR A 118 -8.55 0.17 14.01
C TYR A 118 -8.09 -1.30 13.93
N GLN A 119 -8.55 -2.16 14.84
CA GLN A 119 -8.13 -3.56 14.92
C GLN A 119 -8.35 -4.32 13.59
N GLY A 120 -9.43 -4.01 12.87
CA GLY A 120 -9.73 -4.52 11.52
C GLY A 120 -8.88 -3.90 10.39
N LYS A 121 -7.82 -3.15 10.67
CA LYS A 121 -6.95 -2.47 9.69
C LYS A 121 -7.69 -1.45 8.81
N HIS A 122 -8.65 -0.73 9.38
CA HIS A 122 -9.32 0.38 8.69
C HIS A 122 -8.42 1.60 8.67
N TYR A 123 -8.28 2.28 7.52
CA TYR A 123 -7.42 3.46 7.42
C TYR A 123 -7.90 4.53 6.45
N LYS A 124 -7.43 5.76 6.64
CA LYS A 124 -7.55 6.81 5.62
C LYS A 124 -6.30 6.84 4.78
N TYR A 125 -6.48 6.89 3.46
CA TYR A 125 -5.39 7.02 2.50
C TYR A 125 -5.40 8.40 1.86
N ARG A 126 -4.25 9.09 1.88
CA ARG A 126 -4.18 10.47 1.39
C ARG A 126 -4.40 10.53 -0.12
N GLY A 127 -5.18 11.50 -0.57
CA GLY A 127 -5.41 11.76 -1.99
C GLY A 127 -6.44 10.85 -2.68
N TYR A 128 -7.02 9.89 -1.95
CA TYR A 128 -8.03 8.97 -2.48
C TYR A 128 -9.22 8.82 -1.53
N LYS A 129 -10.36 8.46 -2.10
CA LYS A 129 -11.56 7.98 -1.39
C LYS A 129 -11.75 6.49 -1.62
N ALA A 130 -12.41 5.82 -0.70
CA ALA A 130 -12.61 4.36 -0.79
C ALA A 130 -13.55 3.96 -1.94
N SER A 131 -14.35 4.89 -2.48
CA SER A 131 -15.20 4.70 -3.67
C SER A 131 -14.55 5.11 -4.99
N ASP A 132 -13.29 5.56 -5.00
CA ASP A 132 -12.61 5.86 -6.26
C ASP A 132 -12.55 4.59 -7.15
N ASN A 133 -12.41 4.77 -8.47
CA ASN A 133 -12.29 3.65 -9.39
C ASN A 133 -10.86 3.08 -9.46
N GLU A 134 -9.88 3.80 -8.91
CA GLU A 134 -8.53 3.29 -8.75
C GLU A 134 -7.86 3.91 -7.50
N VAL A 135 -6.92 3.16 -6.92
CA VAL A 135 -6.03 3.65 -5.86
C VAL A 135 -4.61 3.25 -6.18
N ILE A 136 -3.66 4.16 -5.92
CA ILE A 136 -2.23 3.93 -6.10
C ILE A 136 -1.57 3.94 -4.73
N PHE A 137 -0.92 2.83 -4.37
CA PHE A 137 -0.03 2.77 -3.22
C PHE A 137 1.42 2.83 -3.67
N THR A 138 2.26 3.54 -2.92
CA THR A 138 3.68 3.70 -3.23
C THR A 138 4.55 3.51 -2.00
N ASP A 139 5.72 2.90 -2.18
CA ASP A 139 6.79 2.85 -1.21
C ASP A 139 8.14 2.93 -1.93
N TYR A 140 8.71 4.13 -1.96
CA TYR A 140 10.04 4.37 -2.52
C TYR A 140 11.14 4.35 -1.46
N SER A 141 10.77 4.35 -0.18
CA SER A 141 11.73 4.44 0.92
C SER A 141 12.18 3.05 1.37
N PHE A 142 11.26 2.09 1.41
CA PHE A 142 11.52 0.71 1.84
C PHE A 142 10.81 -0.32 0.95
N PRO A 143 11.05 -0.31 -0.37
CA PRO A 143 10.41 -1.26 -1.26
C PRO A 143 10.84 -2.71 -0.97
N VAL A 144 9.92 -3.64 -1.18
CA VAL A 144 10.20 -5.07 -1.04
C VAL A 144 10.76 -5.61 -2.36
N TYR A 145 11.86 -6.36 -2.30
CA TYR A 145 12.36 -7.09 -3.46
C TYR A 145 11.49 -8.32 -3.72
N MET A 146 10.83 -8.36 -4.87
CA MET A 146 10.00 -9.48 -5.29
C MET A 146 10.75 -10.31 -6.33
N LYS A 147 10.63 -11.63 -6.22
CA LYS A 147 11.18 -12.57 -7.21
C LYS A 147 10.08 -12.98 -8.17
N GLU A 148 10.47 -13.31 -9.39
CA GLU A 148 9.55 -13.95 -10.32
C GLU A 148 9.02 -15.26 -9.70
N GLY A 149 7.74 -15.54 -9.87
CA GLY A 149 7.07 -16.70 -9.31
C GLY A 149 6.60 -16.55 -7.86
N THR A 150 6.89 -15.43 -7.17
CA THR A 150 6.31 -15.19 -5.84
C THR A 150 4.84 -14.78 -5.95
N ASN A 151 4.07 -15.14 -4.93
CA ASN A 151 2.68 -14.73 -4.83
C ASN A 151 2.55 -13.40 -4.10
N ILE A 152 1.59 -12.60 -4.55
CA ILE A 152 1.04 -11.47 -3.82
C ILE A 152 -0.42 -11.80 -3.52
N THR A 153 -0.90 -11.34 -2.36
CA THR A 153 -2.30 -11.45 -1.97
C THR A 153 -2.93 -10.09 -1.73
N ILE A 154 -4.19 -9.94 -2.09
CA ILE A 154 -5.01 -8.76 -1.83
C ILE A 154 -6.08 -9.17 -0.82
N TRP A 155 -6.06 -8.49 0.33
CA TRP A 155 -6.90 -8.81 1.47
C TRP A 155 -7.87 -7.69 1.78
N PHE A 156 -9.03 -8.07 2.30
CA PHE A 156 -9.80 -7.19 3.15
C PHE A 156 -9.23 -7.28 4.57
N GLY A 157 -9.04 -6.15 5.24
CA GLY A 157 -8.27 -6.10 6.48
C GLY A 157 -8.93 -6.84 7.65
N GLU A 158 -10.26 -6.83 7.72
CA GLU A 158 -11.00 -7.62 8.72
C GLU A 158 -10.84 -9.14 8.50
N ASP A 159 -10.78 -9.61 7.24
CA ASP A 159 -10.48 -11.01 6.90
C ASP A 159 -9.03 -11.35 7.24
N LEU A 160 -8.08 -10.47 6.89
CA LEU A 160 -6.66 -10.67 7.18
C LEU A 160 -6.41 -10.85 8.68
N THR A 161 -7.07 -10.08 9.53
CA THR A 161 -6.87 -10.12 10.98
C THR A 161 -7.84 -11.08 11.69
N ASN A 162 -8.87 -11.58 11.01
CA ASN A 162 -10.00 -12.29 11.61
C ASN A 162 -10.67 -11.46 12.72
N ILE A 163 -10.81 -10.14 12.51
CA ILE A 163 -11.42 -9.22 13.47
C ILE A 163 -12.55 -8.47 12.78
N GLY A 164 -13.78 -8.68 13.27
CA GLY A 164 -14.95 -7.95 12.78
C GLY A 164 -15.51 -8.46 11.45
N ASP A 165 -15.16 -9.68 11.03
CA ASP A 165 -15.49 -10.22 9.70
C ASP A 165 -16.73 -11.14 9.65
N LEU A 166 -17.34 -11.43 10.79
CA LEU A 166 -18.42 -12.43 10.89
C LEU A 166 -19.66 -12.08 10.04
N ASP A 167 -20.05 -10.81 10.03
CA ASP A 167 -21.18 -10.29 9.25
C ASP A 167 -20.77 -9.78 7.86
N ASN A 168 -19.51 -9.96 7.48
CA ASN A 168 -19.02 -9.52 6.18
C ASN A 168 -19.56 -10.38 5.05
N SER A 169 -19.67 -9.80 3.85
CA SER A 169 -20.15 -10.52 2.67
C SER A 169 -19.77 -9.83 1.36
N GLY A 170 -20.01 -10.52 0.25
CA GLY A 170 -19.74 -10.00 -1.08
C GLY A 170 -18.36 -10.42 -1.61
N ILE A 171 -18.11 -10.04 -2.85
CA ILE A 171 -16.88 -10.32 -3.58
C ILE A 171 -16.50 -9.02 -4.26
N LEU A 172 -15.25 -8.59 -4.10
CA LEU A 172 -14.67 -7.43 -4.77
C LEU A 172 -13.66 -7.93 -5.80
N CYS A 173 -13.73 -7.46 -7.04
CA CYS A 173 -12.78 -7.83 -8.10
C CYS A 173 -12.03 -6.60 -8.62
N LEU A 174 -10.71 -6.75 -8.78
CA LEU A 174 -9.77 -5.68 -9.11
C LEU A 174 -8.83 -6.10 -10.25
N ASP A 175 -8.46 -5.16 -11.09
CA ASP A 175 -7.27 -5.28 -11.94
C ASP A 175 -6.06 -4.74 -11.16
N VAL A 176 -4.94 -5.47 -11.24
CA VAL A 176 -3.75 -5.20 -10.43
C VAL A 176 -2.58 -4.84 -11.33
N TYR A 177 -2.03 -3.65 -11.12
CA TYR A 177 -0.84 -3.16 -11.81
C TYR A 177 0.29 -2.98 -10.81
N GLY A 178 1.52 -3.18 -11.27
CA GLY A 178 2.71 -2.97 -10.47
C GLY A 178 3.77 -2.13 -11.18
N SER A 179 4.62 -1.50 -10.38
CA SER A 179 5.83 -0.82 -10.85
C SER A 179 7.04 -1.40 -10.12
N PHE A 180 8.05 -1.75 -10.90
CA PHE A 180 9.30 -2.34 -10.40
C PHE A 180 10.49 -1.46 -10.78
N ILE A 181 11.50 -1.42 -9.91
CA ILE A 181 12.83 -0.89 -10.20
C ILE A 181 13.79 -2.09 -10.25
N HIS A 182 14.62 -2.12 -11.29
CA HIS A 182 15.63 -3.16 -11.55
C HIS A 182 17.03 -2.57 -11.43
#